data_AF-A0A972Z0J8-F1
#
_entry.id   AF-A0A972Z0J8-F1
#
_cell.length_a   1.000
_cell.length_b   1.000
_cell.length_c   1.000
_cell.angle_alpha   90.00
_cell.angle_beta   90.00
_cell.angle_gamma   90.00
#
_symmetry.space_group_name_H-M   'P 1'
#
loop_
_entity.id
_entity.type
_entity.pdbx_description
1 polymer ?
#
loop_
_entity_poly.entity_id
_entity_poly.type
_entity_poly.pdbx_seq_one_letter_code
_entity_poly.pdbx_strand_id
1 'polypeptide(L)'
;LIYALFIFLLKLPVLTVMIYGAIASVMQLWHHSNTKLPANVDSFLRRLIITPSLHKLHHSAFKEETNSNYGTIFSFWDRFFGTLCEYEQKNKVFNYGLEYFREEKQLDFLLTLKQPLSYKPEK
;
A
#
# COMPACT_ATOMS: atom_id res chain seq x y z
N LEU A 1 2.28 -16.83 7.81
CA LEU A 1 2.92 -18.17 7.72
C LEU A 1 4.28 -18.12 7.03
N ILE A 2 4.39 -17.57 5.82
CA ILE A 2 5.69 -17.45 5.11
C ILE A 2 6.73 -16.63 5.90
N TYR A 3 6.36 -15.46 6.45
CA TYR A 3 7.28 -14.61 7.22
C TYR A 3 7.87 -15.32 8.46
N ALA A 4 7.04 -16.02 9.23
CA ALA A 4 7.47 -16.78 10.40
C ALA A 4 8.40 -17.95 10.03
N LEU A 5 8.17 -18.59 8.88
CA LEU A 5 9.05 -19.63 8.35
C LEU A 5 10.46 -19.08 8.07
N PHE A 6 10.57 -17.92 7.41
CA PHE A 6 11.88 -17.29 7.15
C PHE A 6 12.60 -16.90 8.44
N ILE A 7 11.89 -16.33 9.43
CA ILE A 7 12.48 -16.03 10.74
C ILE A 7 13.09 -17.28 11.37
N PHE A 8 12.34 -18.39 11.36
CA PHE A 8 12.80 -19.66 11.92
C PHE A 8 13.99 -20.24 11.15
N LEU A 9 13.91 -20.33 9.82
CA LEU A 9 14.96 -20.90 8.97
C LEU A 9 16.25 -20.09 9.01
N LEU A 10 16.15 -18.76 8.99
CA LEU A 10 17.29 -17.84 9.05
C LEU A 10 17.78 -17.60 10.49
N LYS A 11 17.11 -18.20 11.49
CA LYS A 11 17.42 -18.06 12.93
C LYS A 11 17.56 -16.59 13.34
N LEU A 12 16.64 -15.74 12.87
CA LEU A 12 16.71 -14.30 13.15
C LEU A 12 16.54 -14.04 14.66
N PRO A 13 17.40 -13.21 15.28
CA PRO A 13 17.26 -12.86 16.68
C PRO A 13 15.90 -12.21 16.94
N VAL A 14 15.28 -12.54 18.09
CA VAL A 14 13.98 -11.96 18.50
C VAL A 14 14.04 -10.43 18.50
N LEU A 15 15.15 -9.87 19.01
CA LEU A 15 15.36 -8.42 19.03
C LEU A 15 15.30 -7.80 17.63
N THR A 16 15.86 -8.46 16.60
CA THR A 16 15.81 -7.98 15.21
C THR A 16 14.37 -7.94 14.70
N VAL A 17 13.58 -8.98 14.96
CA VAL A 17 12.17 -9.03 14.58
C VAL A 17 11.36 -7.94 15.28
N MET A 18 11.63 -7.70 16.57
CA MET A 18 10.98 -6.64 17.33
C MET A 18 11.33 -5.24 16.80
N ILE A 19 12.61 -4.97 16.51
CA ILE A 19 13.03 -3.68 15.93
C ILE A 19 12.36 -3.46 14.58
N TYR A 20 12.37 -4.48 13.71
CA TYR A 20 11.67 -4.40 12.44
C TYR A 20 10.17 -4.10 12.63
N GLY A 21 9.50 -4.83 13.53
CA GLY A 21 8.07 -4.64 13.81
C GLY A 21 7.76 -3.23 14.31
N ALA A 22 8.62 -2.67 15.17
CA ALA A 22 8.49 -1.30 15.66
C ALA A 22 8.64 -0.27 14.52
N ILE A 23 9.67 -0.42 13.68
CA ILE A 23 9.88 0.46 12.52
C ILE A 23 8.71 0.35 11.54
N ALA A 24 8.29 -0.86 11.20
CA ALA A 24 7.17 -1.10 10.29
C ALA A 24 5.87 -0.48 10.82
N SER A 25 5.64 -0.54 12.13
CA SER A 25 4.46 0.07 12.77
C SER A 25 4.48 1.60 12.64
N VAL A 26 5.64 2.23 12.87
CA VAL A 26 5.82 3.68 12.65
C VAL A 26 5.59 4.05 11.19
N MET A 27 6.15 3.27 10.25
CA MET A 27 5.96 3.50 8.82
C MET A 27 4.49 3.34 8.39
N GLN A 28 3.76 2.38 8.97
CA GLN A 28 2.34 2.22 8.73
C GLN A 28 1.55 3.48 9.12
N LEU A 29 1.84 4.06 10.29
CA LEU A 29 1.22 5.32 10.73
C LEU A 29 1.61 6.49 9.82
N TRP A 30 2.89 6.55 9.43
CA TRP A 30 3.42 7.58 8.54
C TRP A 30 2.69 7.59 7.19
N HIS A 31 2.58 6.44 6.52
CA HIS A 31 1.96 6.34 5.19
C HIS A 31 0.46 6.63 5.16
N HIS A 32 -0.25 6.32 6.26
CA HIS A 32 -1.68 6.59 6.39
C HIS A 32 -1.98 7.94 7.04
N SER A 33 -0.95 8.76 7.26
CA SER A 33 -1.15 10.13 7.71
C SER A 33 -1.71 10.98 6.58
N ASN A 34 -2.60 11.94 6.89
CA ASN A 34 -3.08 12.93 5.93
C ASN A 34 -2.05 14.07 5.72
N THR A 35 -0.75 13.74 5.83
CA THR A 35 0.33 14.72 5.79
C THR A 35 0.66 15.06 4.35
N LYS A 36 0.52 16.33 3.99
CA LYS A 36 0.97 16.85 2.69
C LYS A 36 2.38 17.41 2.83
N LEU A 37 3.36 16.68 2.29
CA LEU A 37 4.74 17.12 2.28
C LEU A 37 4.98 18.22 1.22
N PRO A 38 5.93 19.15 1.47
CA PRO A 38 6.43 20.03 0.41
C PRO A 38 7.01 19.19 -0.74
N ALA A 39 6.78 19.61 -1.99
CA ALA A 39 7.13 18.84 -3.18
C ALA A 39 8.61 18.42 -3.24
N ASN A 40 9.53 19.30 -2.83
CA ASN A 40 10.96 19.01 -2.80
C ASN A 40 11.32 17.94 -1.77
N VAL A 41 10.64 17.97 -0.61
CA VAL A 41 10.85 17.01 0.47
C VAL A 41 10.30 15.65 0.05
N ASP A 42 9.08 15.61 -0.49
CA ASP A 42 8.49 14.37 -1.00
C ASP A 42 9.35 13.73 -2.10
N SER A 43 9.81 14.54 -3.07
CA SER A 43 10.66 14.10 -4.18
C SER A 43 12.00 13.51 -3.74
N PHE A 44 12.55 14.01 -2.63
CA PHE A 44 13.75 13.45 -2.01
C PHE A 44 13.45 12.16 -1.25
N LEU A 45 12.45 12.19 -0.35
CA LEU A 45 12.11 11.06 0.52
C LEU A 45 11.64 9.84 -0.27
N ARG A 46 10.83 10.02 -1.31
CA ARG A 46 10.31 8.94 -2.15
C ARG A 46 11.37 8.14 -2.90
N ARG A 47 12.64 8.57 -2.88
CA ARG A 47 13.78 7.80 -3.40
C ARG A 47 14.24 6.70 -2.44
N LEU A 48 14.01 6.88 -1.14
CA LEU A 48 14.47 5.99 -0.10
C LEU A 48 13.32 5.26 0.58
N ILE A 49 12.32 6.02 1.05
CA ILE A 49 11.20 5.51 1.81
C ILE A 49 9.89 5.65 1.03
N ILE A 50 8.90 4.87 1.45
CA ILE A 50 7.53 5.09 1.00
C ILE A 50 7.02 6.36 1.72
N THR A 51 6.44 7.28 0.95
CA THR A 51 5.87 8.52 1.46
C THR A 51 4.34 8.42 1.49
N PRO A 52 3.63 9.31 2.21
CA PRO A 52 2.17 9.33 2.17
C PRO A 52 1.63 9.48 0.75
N SER A 53 2.32 10.23 -0.13
CA SER A 53 1.93 10.40 -1.54
C SER A 53 2.10 9.10 -2.35
N LEU A 54 3.21 8.37 -2.20
CA LEU A 54 3.41 7.08 -2.86
C LEU A 54 2.38 6.05 -2.39
N HIS A 55 2.19 5.93 -1.08
CA HIS A 55 1.26 4.97 -0.51
C HIS A 55 -0.20 5.28 -0.86
N LYS A 56 -0.55 6.56 -0.98
CA LYS A 56 -1.88 6.97 -1.45
C LYS A 56 -2.22 6.34 -2.81
N LEU A 57 -1.27 6.29 -3.75
CA LEU A 57 -1.49 5.69 -5.08
C LEU A 57 -1.83 4.20 -4.98
N HIS A 58 -1.22 3.46 -4.05
CA HIS A 58 -1.56 2.06 -3.79
C HIS A 58 -3.03 1.89 -3.35
N HIS A 59 -3.62 2.89 -2.68
CA HIS A 59 -5.03 2.89 -2.28
C HIS A 59 -5.98 3.48 -3.33
N SER A 60 -5.45 3.91 -4.48
CA SER A 60 -6.27 4.36 -5.59
C SER A 60 -7.18 3.25 -6.08
N ALA A 61 -8.35 3.63 -6.60
CA ALA A 61 -9.25 2.71 -7.28
C ALA A 61 -8.73 2.31 -8.66
N PHE A 62 -7.88 3.11 -9.29
CA PHE A 62 -7.36 2.79 -10.62
C PHE A 62 -6.34 1.65 -10.53
N LYS A 63 -6.65 0.52 -11.18
CA LYS A 63 -5.87 -0.71 -11.12
C LYS A 63 -4.36 -0.53 -11.37
N GLU A 64 -3.98 0.38 -12.29
CA GLU A 64 -2.58 0.68 -12.61
C GLU A 64 -1.85 1.37 -11.43
N GLU A 65 -2.56 2.16 -10.64
CA GLU A 65 -2.06 2.81 -9.44
C GLU A 65 -2.13 1.87 -8.22
N THR A 66 -3.24 1.14 -8.06
CA THR A 66 -3.43 0.18 -6.96
C THR A 66 -2.31 -0.86 -6.92
N ASN A 67 -1.95 -1.39 -8.10
CA ASN A 67 -0.95 -2.45 -8.24
C ASN A 67 0.47 -1.90 -8.32
N SER A 68 0.79 -0.92 -7.48
CA SER A 68 2.09 -0.27 -7.38
C SER A 68 2.48 -0.01 -5.92
N ASN A 69 3.72 0.40 -5.69
CA ASN A 69 4.22 0.90 -4.40
C ASN A 69 3.97 -0.07 -3.23
N TYR A 70 4.34 -1.34 -3.39
CA TYR A 70 4.11 -2.42 -2.42
C TYR A 70 5.02 -2.35 -1.19
N GLY A 71 6.07 -1.53 -1.21
CA GLY A 71 6.99 -1.38 -0.09
C GLY A 71 6.28 -0.90 1.19
N THR A 72 6.76 -1.36 2.35
CA THR A 72 6.29 -0.89 3.67
C THR A 72 7.27 0.08 4.34
N ILE A 73 8.55 0.06 3.97
CA ILE A 73 9.56 0.95 4.56
C ILE A 73 10.26 1.67 3.41
N PHE A 74 10.89 0.90 2.53
CA PHE A 74 11.72 1.44 1.47
C PHE A 74 11.05 1.34 0.10
N SER A 75 11.11 2.44 -0.66
CA SER A 75 10.57 2.53 -2.02
C SER A 75 11.50 1.98 -3.10
N PHE A 76 12.77 1.69 -2.75
CA PHE A 76 13.71 1.12 -3.73
C PHE A 76 13.33 -0.31 -4.15
N TRP A 77 12.56 -1.04 -3.34
CA TRP A 77 12.04 -2.35 -3.74
C TRP A 77 11.12 -2.21 -4.95
N ASP A 78 10.24 -1.22 -4.94
CA ASP A 78 9.34 -0.97 -6.08
C ASP A 78 10.10 -0.50 -7.33
N ARG A 79 11.24 0.19 -7.16
CA ARG A 79 12.15 0.50 -8.28
C ARG A 79 12.78 -0.77 -8.85
N PHE A 80 13.26 -1.65 -7.96
CA PHE A 80 13.94 -2.89 -8.35
C PHE A 80 12.99 -3.87 -9.07
N PHE A 81 11.75 -3.97 -8.61
CA PHE A 81 10.74 -4.86 -9.19
C PHE A 81 9.87 -4.21 -10.28
N GLY A 82 10.12 -2.94 -10.62
CA GLY A 82 9.37 -2.23 -11.66
C GLY A 82 7.92 -1.91 -11.28
N THR A 83 7.60 -1.84 -9.99
CA THR A 83 6.26 -1.57 -9.45
C THR A 83 6.11 -0.16 -8.87
N LEU A 84 7.08 0.73 -9.10
CA LEU A 84 7.01 2.11 -8.63
C LEU A 84 6.05 2.93 -9.50
N CYS A 85 5.06 3.56 -8.87
CA CYS A 85 4.22 4.59 -9.48
C CYS A 85 4.38 5.90 -8.70
N GLU A 86 4.80 6.99 -9.37
CA GLU A 86 5.09 8.27 -8.71
C GLU A 86 4.03 9.36 -9.00
N TYR A 87 3.04 9.08 -9.85
CA TYR A 87 2.09 10.09 -10.33
C TYR A 87 0.68 9.52 -10.46
N GLU A 88 -0.31 10.31 -10.05
CA GLU A 88 -1.73 10.07 -10.29
C GLU A 88 -2.04 10.21 -11.80
N GLN A 89 -3.00 9.43 -12.31
CA GLN A 89 -3.52 9.55 -13.66
C GLN A 89 -4.11 10.95 -13.88
N LYS A 90 -3.64 11.64 -14.92
CA LYS A 90 -4.10 12.98 -15.27
C LYS A 90 -5.57 12.97 -15.69
N ASN A 91 -6.30 14.01 -15.30
CA ASN A 91 -7.72 14.26 -15.66
C ASN A 91 -8.74 13.28 -15.08
N LYS A 92 -8.39 12.51 -14.04
CA LYS A 92 -9.35 11.70 -13.30
C LYS A 92 -9.48 12.20 -11.86
N VAL A 93 -10.69 12.06 -11.30
CA VAL A 93 -10.91 12.32 -9.88
C VAL A 93 -10.27 11.18 -9.08
N PHE A 94 -9.39 11.53 -8.14
CA PHE A 94 -8.78 10.53 -7.27
C PHE A 94 -9.83 9.89 -6.37
N ASN A 95 -10.01 8.57 -6.49
CA ASN A 95 -10.95 7.80 -5.71
C ASN A 95 -10.20 6.71 -4.93
N TYR A 96 -10.52 6.57 -3.65
CA TYR A 96 -10.00 5.48 -2.83
C TYR A 96 -10.86 4.21 -3.00
N GLY A 97 -10.25 3.06 -2.70
CA GLY A 97 -10.94 1.77 -2.59
C GLY A 97 -11.17 1.10 -3.95
N LEU A 98 -12.22 0.31 -4.09
CA LEU A 98 -12.49 -0.45 -5.31
C LEU A 98 -13.32 0.38 -6.31
N GLU A 99 -13.14 0.19 -7.62
CA GLU A 99 -14.00 0.83 -8.64
C GLU A 99 -15.43 0.27 -8.59
N TYR A 100 -15.59 -0.93 -8.06
CA TYR A 100 -16.84 -1.66 -7.89
C TYR A 100 -17.23 -1.79 -6.40
N PHE A 101 -18.42 -2.33 -6.12
CA PHE A 101 -18.99 -2.43 -4.76
C PHE A 101 -19.15 -1.07 -4.04
N ARG A 102 -19.66 -0.05 -4.74
CA ARG A 102 -19.82 1.33 -4.23
C ARG A 102 -21.22 1.67 -3.73
N GLU A 103 -22.22 0.83 -3.99
CA GLU A 103 -23.57 1.08 -3.49
C GLU A 103 -23.62 0.82 -1.97
N GLU A 104 -24.33 1.67 -1.23
CA GLU A 104 -24.44 1.57 0.24
C GLU A 104 -24.87 0.17 0.70
N LYS A 105 -25.81 -0.45 -0.01
CA LYS A 105 -26.27 -1.82 0.28
C LYS A 105 -25.13 -2.84 0.17
N GLN A 106 -24.18 -2.66 -0.76
CA GLN A 106 -23.06 -3.57 -0.95
C GLN A 106 -22.02 -3.48 0.18
N LEU A 107 -22.05 -2.39 0.96
CA LEU A 107 -21.20 -2.16 2.13
C LEU A 107 -21.80 -2.70 3.43
N ASP A 108 -22.97 -3.34 3.37
CA ASP A 108 -23.51 -4.12 4.49
C ASP A 108 -22.55 -5.24 4.87
N PHE A 109 -22.49 -5.58 6.16
CA PHE A 109 -21.57 -6.58 6.69
C PHE A 109 -21.68 -7.94 5.98
N LEU A 110 -22.91 -8.45 5.80
CA LEU A 110 -23.13 -9.76 5.19
C LEU A 110 -22.84 -9.75 3.70
N LEU A 111 -23.14 -8.64 3.03
CA LEU A 111 -22.85 -8.50 1.60
C LEU A 111 -21.36 -8.32 1.35
N THR A 112 -20.64 -7.58 2.20
CA THR A 112 -19.18 -7.43 2.15
C THR A 112 -18.48 -8.77 2.28
N LEU A 113 -18.91 -9.62 3.23
CA LEU A 113 -18.35 -10.98 3.37
C LEU A 113 -18.58 -11.87 2.14
N LYS A 114 -19.63 -11.62 1.37
CA LYS A 114 -19.95 -12.36 0.13
C LYS A 114 -19.29 -11.78 -1.12
N GLN A 115 -18.68 -10.60 -1.05
CA GLN A 115 -18.03 -9.95 -2.20
C GLN A 115 -16.96 -10.81 -2.87
N PRO A 116 -16.05 -11.51 -2.15
CA PRO A 116 -15.02 -12.34 -2.78
C PRO A 116 -15.59 -13.47 -3.66
N LEU A 117 -16.80 -13.95 -3.36
CA LEU A 117 -17.49 -15.00 -4.12
C LEU A 117 -18.36 -14.43 -5.25
N SER A 118 -18.73 -13.16 -5.15
CA SER A 118 -19.65 -12.49 -6.08
C SER A 118 -18.92 -11.67 -7.14
N TYR A 119 -17.66 -11.33 -6.90
CA TYR A 119 -16.85 -10.52 -7.81
C TYR A 119 -16.63 -11.24 -9.15
N LYS A 120 -16.95 -10.54 -10.23
CA LYS A 120 -16.65 -10.95 -11.60
C LYS A 120 -15.75 -9.87 -12.21
N PRO A 121 -14.46 -10.14 -12.43
CA PRO A 121 -13.58 -9.16 -13.07
C PRO A 121 -14.10 -8.84 -14.47
N GLU A 122 -14.21 -7.55 -14.81
CA GLU A 122 -14.36 -7.15 -16.21
C GLU A 122 -13.12 -7.64 -17.00
N LYS A 123 -13.38 -8.21 -18.18
CA LYS A 123 -12.35 -8.77 -19.06
C LYS A 123 -11.50 -7.67 -19.69
#